data_AF-A0A2M8P703-F1
#
_entry.id   AF-A0A2M8P703-F1
#
_cell.length_a   1.000
_cell.length_b   1.000
_cell.length_c   1.000
_cell.angle_alpha   90.00
_cell.angle_beta   90.00
_cell.angle_gamma   90.00
#
_symmetry.space_group_name_H-M   'P 1'
#
loop_
_entity.id
_entity.type
_entity.pdbx_description
1 polymer ?
#
loop_
_entity_poly.entity_id
_entity_poly.type
_entity_poly.pdbx_seq_one_letter_code
_entity_poly.pdbx_strand_id
1 'polypeptide(L)'
;AVADYLVKKSVWLIGGDGWAYDIGFGGLDHVLSSGRNLKVLVLDTEVYSNTGGQASKATPRAAVAKFAAGGKPAAKKDLGMIAMSYGNVYVARVAMGGRD
;
A
#
# COMPACT_ATOMS: atom_id res chain seq x y z
N ALA A 1 9.31 -27.79 -18.51
CA ALA A 1 9.09 -28.15 -17.09
C ALA A 1 10.30 -27.77 -16.24
N VAL A 2 11.42 -28.51 -16.23
CA VAL A 2 12.60 -28.13 -15.40
C VAL A 2 13.26 -26.82 -15.86
N ALA A 3 13.34 -26.60 -17.17
CA ALA A 3 13.92 -25.38 -17.76
C ALA A 3 13.26 -24.08 -17.25
N ASP A 4 11.96 -24.13 -16.94
CA ASP A 4 11.16 -22.96 -16.52
C ASP A 4 11.55 -22.44 -15.12
N TYR A 5 12.25 -23.25 -14.32
CA TYR A 5 12.64 -22.95 -12.93
C TYR A 5 14.14 -22.67 -12.74
N LEU A 6 14.94 -22.73 -13.81
CA LEU A 6 16.38 -22.47 -13.73
C LEU A 6 16.68 -20.99 -13.40
N VAL A 7 15.81 -20.08 -13.84
CA VAL A 7 15.94 -18.65 -13.58
C VAL A 7 15.13 -18.26 -12.34
N LYS A 8 15.80 -17.60 -11.38
CA LYS A 8 15.15 -17.07 -10.16
C LYS A 8 13.99 -16.15 -10.53
N LYS A 9 12.80 -16.43 -10.00
CA LYS A 9 11.61 -15.60 -10.22
C LYS A 9 11.59 -14.41 -9.27
N SER A 10 10.99 -13.31 -9.73
CA SER A 10 10.69 -12.14 -8.91
C SER A 10 9.20 -12.13 -8.60
N VAL A 11 8.84 -12.28 -7.33
CA VAL A 11 7.44 -12.27 -6.88
C VAL A 11 7.04 -10.83 -6.53
N TRP A 12 5.92 -10.38 -7.10
CA TRP A 12 5.37 -9.05 -6.90
C TRP A 12 3.93 -9.12 -6.42
N LEU A 13 3.61 -8.30 -5.42
CA LEU A 13 2.25 -8.01 -4.98
C LEU A 13 1.95 -6.57 -5.37
N ILE A 14 0.98 -6.37 -6.25
CA ILE A 14 0.62 -5.04 -6.76
C ILE A 14 -0.83 -4.76 -6.41
N GLY A 15 -1.10 -3.61 -5.80
CA GLY A 15 -2.46 -3.24 -5.41
C GLY A 15 -2.58 -1.76 -5.05
N GLY A 16 -3.81 -1.27 -4.94
CA GLY A 16 -4.10 0.11 -4.56
C GLY A 16 -4.07 0.35 -3.05
N ASP A 17 -4.28 1.60 -2.65
CA ASP A 17 -4.32 1.99 -1.23
C ASP A 17 -5.46 1.33 -0.44
N GLY A 18 -6.66 1.17 -1.02
CA GLY A 18 -7.76 0.47 -0.35
C GLY A 18 -7.42 -0.98 0.04
N TRP A 19 -6.60 -1.67 -0.76
CA TRP A 19 -6.11 -3.00 -0.40
C TRP A 19 -5.05 -2.91 0.71
N ALA A 20 -3.99 -2.12 0.51
CA ALA A 20 -2.84 -2.12 1.41
C ALA A 20 -3.11 -1.46 2.77
N TYR A 21 -3.97 -0.45 2.84
CA TYR A 21 -4.21 0.34 4.05
C TYR A 21 -5.39 -0.21 4.87
N ASP A 22 -6.37 -0.84 4.20
CA ASP A 22 -7.62 -1.29 4.81
C ASP A 22 -7.75 -2.83 4.80
N ILE A 23 -8.42 -3.40 3.81
CA ILE A 23 -8.90 -4.80 3.84
C ILE A 23 -7.76 -5.83 3.80
N GLY A 24 -6.71 -5.55 3.03
CA GLY A 24 -5.56 -6.42 2.87
C GLY A 24 -4.44 -6.16 3.86
N PHE A 25 -4.56 -5.14 4.72
CA PHE A 25 -3.48 -4.71 5.60
C PHE A 25 -2.99 -5.82 6.53
N GLY A 26 -3.90 -6.57 7.16
CA GLY A 26 -3.49 -7.65 8.08
C GLY A 26 -2.69 -8.76 7.38
N GLY A 27 -3.04 -9.09 6.14
CA GLY A 27 -2.29 -10.06 5.34
C GLY A 27 -0.95 -9.49 4.86
N LEU A 28 -0.94 -8.23 4.43
CA LEU A 28 0.27 -7.53 4.01
C LEU A 28 1.28 -7.44 5.16
N ASP A 29 0.82 -7.08 6.35
CA ASP A 29 1.61 -6.99 7.58
C ASP A 29 2.27 -8.34 7.94
N HIS A 30 1.50 -9.43 7.88
CA HIS A 30 2.02 -10.78 8.10
C HIS A 30 3.06 -11.18 7.03
N VAL A 31 2.80 -10.86 5.77
CA VAL A 31 3.71 -11.19 4.67
C VAL A 31 5.02 -10.39 4.77
N LEU A 32 4.97 -9.12 5.14
CA LEU A 32 6.16 -8.28 5.34
C LEU A 32 7.00 -8.76 6.54
N SER A 33 6.35 -9.15 7.64
CA SER A 33 7.05 -9.69 8.82
C SER A 33 7.64 -11.08 8.62
N SER A 34 7.21 -11.82 7.58
CA SER A 34 7.67 -13.20 7.33
C SER A 34 9.14 -13.35 6.88
N GLY A 35 9.81 -12.26 6.50
CA GLY A 35 11.18 -12.29 5.97
C GLY A 35 11.34 -12.92 4.58
N ARG A 36 10.23 -13.24 3.89
CA ARG A 36 10.27 -13.80 2.53
C ARG A 36 10.70 -12.75 1.51
N ASN A 37 11.47 -13.19 0.51
CA ASN A 37 11.91 -12.34 -0.60
C ASN A 37 10.78 -12.11 -1.62
N LEU A 38 10.03 -11.03 -1.41
CA LEU A 38 8.95 -10.55 -2.27
C LEU A 38 9.00 -9.03 -2.36
N LYS A 39 8.32 -8.48 -3.35
CA LYS A 39 8.24 -7.04 -3.58
C LYS A 39 6.79 -6.62 -3.54
N VAL A 40 6.49 -5.54 -2.83
CA VAL A 40 5.14 -4.96 -2.76
C VAL A 40 5.18 -3.60 -3.42
N LEU A 41 4.28 -3.37 -4.37
CA LEU A 41 4.05 -2.07 -4.99
C LEU A 41 2.63 -1.62 -4.66
N VAL A 42 2.54 -0.58 -3.83
CA VAL A 42 1.26 0.05 -3.51
C VAL A 42 1.08 1.29 -4.38
N LEU A 43 0.03 1.27 -5.19
CA LEU A 43 -0.39 2.41 -6.02
C LEU A 43 -1.35 3.26 -5.20
N ASP A 44 -0.82 4.23 -4.46
CA ASP A 44 -1.58 5.04 -3.52
C ASP A 44 -2.32 6.18 -4.22
N THR A 45 -3.62 5.98 -4.47
CA THR A 45 -4.52 7.00 -5.03
C THR A 45 -5.27 7.77 -3.96
N GLU A 46 -5.04 7.43 -2.70
CA GLU A 46 -5.67 7.98 -1.50
C GLU A 46 -7.20 7.86 -1.44
N VAL A 47 -7.81 7.07 -2.32
CA VAL A 47 -9.25 6.75 -2.34
C VAL A 47 -9.45 5.37 -2.97
N TYR A 48 -10.61 4.76 -2.74
CA TYR A 48 -11.05 3.59 -3.52
C TYR A 48 -11.49 4.02 -4.91
N SER A 49 -10.51 4.24 -5.79
CA SER A 49 -10.71 4.79 -7.13
C SER A 49 -11.72 3.98 -7.94
N ASN A 50 -11.54 2.65 -8.02
CA ASN A 50 -12.35 1.78 -8.88
C ASN A 50 -13.85 1.75 -8.52
N THR A 51 -14.19 1.80 -7.22
CA THR A 51 -15.59 1.76 -6.75
C THR A 51 -16.24 3.14 -6.67
N GLY A 52 -15.58 4.16 -7.21
CA GLY A 52 -16.12 5.51 -7.35
C GLY A 52 -15.75 6.47 -6.23
N GLY A 53 -14.55 6.34 -5.66
CA GLY A 53 -13.94 7.38 -4.81
C GLY A 53 -14.40 7.38 -3.36
N GLN A 54 -14.52 6.22 -2.72
CA GLN A 54 -14.71 6.11 -1.28
C GLN A 54 -13.44 6.47 -0.52
N ALA A 55 -13.59 7.07 0.65
CA ALA A 55 -12.48 7.33 1.56
C ALA A 55 -11.83 6.00 2.01
N SER A 56 -10.50 5.98 2.06
CA SER A 56 -9.68 4.90 2.62
C SER A 56 -8.91 5.37 3.86
N LYS A 57 -8.24 4.47 4.58
CA LYS A 57 -7.28 4.94 5.62
C LYS A 57 -6.09 5.69 5.02
N ALA A 58 -5.87 5.61 3.71
CA ALA A 58 -4.86 6.39 2.99
C ALA A 58 -5.33 7.80 2.60
N THR A 59 -6.64 8.09 2.62
CA THR A 59 -7.16 9.45 2.35
C THR A 59 -6.54 10.46 3.34
N PRO A 60 -6.07 11.65 2.89
CA PRO A 60 -5.52 12.67 3.78
C PRO A 60 -6.57 13.27 4.70
N ARG A 61 -6.10 13.95 5.76
CA ARG A 61 -6.99 14.78 6.59
C ARG A 61 -7.64 15.85 5.72
N ALA A 62 -8.91 16.14 5.99
CA ALA A 62 -9.74 17.13 5.31
C ALA A 62 -10.07 16.85 3.83
N ALA A 63 -9.49 15.81 3.21
CA ALA A 63 -9.86 15.43 1.85
C ALA A 63 -11.32 14.94 1.79
N VAL A 64 -12.04 15.39 0.77
CA VAL A 64 -13.44 15.05 0.52
C VAL A 64 -13.52 13.85 -0.40
N ALA A 65 -14.23 12.82 0.04
CA ALA A 65 -14.48 11.58 -0.70
C ALA A 65 -15.83 11.00 -0.27
N LYS A 66 -16.33 9.95 -0.92
CA LYS A 66 -17.54 9.26 -0.42
C LYS A 66 -17.25 8.69 0.97
N PHE A 67 -18.21 8.82 1.89
CA PHE A 67 -18.05 8.55 3.33
C PHE A 67 -17.14 9.53 4.10
N ALA A 68 -16.65 10.59 3.44
CA ALA A 68 -15.93 11.69 4.04
C ALA A 68 -16.38 13.03 3.42
N ALA A 69 -17.71 13.24 3.32
CA ALA A 69 -18.27 14.42 2.65
C ALA A 69 -17.89 15.74 3.33
N GLY A 70 -17.78 15.75 4.67
CA GLY A 70 -17.28 16.88 5.45
C GLY A 70 -15.75 16.94 5.56
N GLY A 71 -15.03 16.17 4.73
CA GLY A 71 -13.60 15.94 4.86
C GLY A 71 -13.28 14.83 5.87
N LYS A 72 -12.20 14.07 5.63
CA LYS A 72 -11.77 13.01 6.56
C LYS A 72 -11.15 13.61 7.84
N PRO A 73 -11.64 13.27 9.05
CA PRO A 73 -11.11 13.84 10.29
C PRO A 73 -9.71 13.32 10.65
N ALA A 74 -9.48 12.03 10.42
CA ALA A 74 -8.23 11.36 10.75
C ALA A 74 -7.12 11.65 9.71
N ALA A 75 -5.88 11.70 10.17
CA ALA A 75 -4.72 11.77 9.30
C ALA A 75 -4.61 10.52 8.39
N LYS A 76 -3.81 10.64 7.34
CA LYS A 76 -3.40 9.48 6.53
C LYS A 76 -2.66 8.48 7.42
N LYS A 77 -3.04 7.21 7.37
CA LYS A 77 -2.29 6.14 8.05
C LYS A 77 -0.90 6.07 7.42
N ASP A 78 0.16 6.06 8.23
CA ASP A 78 1.52 5.95 7.70
C ASP A 78 1.93 4.47 7.57
N LEU A 79 1.62 3.88 6.41
CA LEU A 79 1.97 2.48 6.11
C LEU A 79 3.49 2.27 6.07
N GLY A 80 4.25 3.27 5.59
CA GLY A 80 5.70 3.20 5.51
C GLY A 80 6.32 3.12 6.90
N MET A 81 5.89 3.98 7.82
CA MET A 81 6.36 3.98 9.20
C MET A 81 6.03 2.68 9.94
N ILE A 82 4.84 2.11 9.71
CA ILE A 82 4.47 0.80 10.28
C ILE A 82 5.39 -0.30 9.71
N ALA A 83 5.65 -0.32 8.41
CA ALA A 83 6.55 -1.32 7.83
C ALA A 83 8.01 -1.16 8.33
N MET A 84 8.46 0.08 8.54
CA MET A 84 9.81 0.36 9.06
C MET A 84 10.01 -0.16 10.49
N SER A 85 8.97 -0.30 11.31
CA SER A 85 9.13 -0.78 12.69
C SER A 85 9.61 -2.23 12.79
N TYR A 86 9.53 -3.01 11.70
CA TYR A 86 10.08 -4.37 11.65
C TYR A 86 11.61 -4.40 11.59
N GLY A 87 12.27 -3.34 11.14
CA GLY A 87 13.73 -3.21 11.06
C GLY A 87 14.41 -4.03 9.95
N ASN A 88 13.75 -5.04 9.39
CA ASN A 88 14.27 -5.90 8.32
C ASN A 88 13.47 -5.80 7.01
N VAL A 89 12.50 -4.88 6.92
CA VAL A 89 11.69 -4.63 5.71
C VAL A 89 12.25 -3.41 4.99
N TYR A 90 12.60 -3.56 3.71
CA TYR A 90 12.96 -2.43 2.87
C TYR A 90 11.70 -1.60 2.53
N VAL A 91 11.73 -0.30 2.81
CA VAL A 91 10.62 0.62 2.58
C VAL A 91 11.10 1.80 1.75
N ALA A 92 10.34 2.16 0.72
CA ALA A 92 10.58 3.36 -0.08
C ALA A 92 9.25 3.99 -0.49
N ARG A 93 9.23 5.33 -0.58
CA ARG A 93 8.14 6.12 -1.15
C ARG A 93 8.66 6.84 -2.39
N VAL A 94 7.91 6.77 -3.48
CA VAL A 94 8.31 7.34 -4.77
C VAL A 94 7.16 8.13 -5.38
N ALA A 95 7.51 9.15 -6.17
CA ALA A 95 6.56 9.91 -6.98
C ALA A 95 7.20 10.18 -8.35
N MET A 96 6.72 9.52 -9.40
CA MET A 96 7.34 9.60 -10.74
C MET A 96 7.32 11.02 -11.32
N GLY A 97 6.28 11.80 -11.02
CA GLY A 97 6.13 13.19 -11.48
C GLY A 97 6.27 14.25 -10.39
N GLY A 98 6.79 13.90 -9.20
CA GLY A 98 6.83 14.83 -8.07
C GLY A 98 7.67 16.08 -8.37
N ARG A 99 7.03 17.25 -8.39
CA ARG A 99 7.60 18.49 -7.82
C ARG A 99 7.18 18.54 -6.35
N ASP A 100 8.11 19.00 -5.53
CA ASP A 100 7.98 19.23 -4.08
C ASP A 100 6.66 19.90 -3.67
#